data_AF-A0A8K0DHY0-F1
#
_entry.id   AF-A0A8K0DHY0-F1
#
_cell.length_a   1.000
_cell.length_b   1.000
_cell.length_c   1.000
_cell.angle_alpha   90.00
_cell.angle_beta   90.00
_cell.angle_gamma   90.00
#
_symmetry.space_group_name_H-M   'P 1'
#
loop_
_entity.id
_entity.type
_entity.pdbx_description
1 polymer ?
#
loop_
_entity_poly.entity_id
_entity_poly.type
_entity_poly.pdbx_seq_one_letter_code
_entity_poly.pdbx_strand_id
1 'polypeptide(L)'
;MGDFMYSKVNAKAQLVREHQFSFWQSVENFDLNTLPAETLPSTTLNAKFSTSLRPAGAVKAEDISPVKAGVCCFSKFIHKFFFFFFIVQAKDKNMEVERESQQHEKFALPVDSEHKATEFRLFSAAAPHMRAFHLSWVSFFSCFVSTFAAPPLIPIIRDNLNLTATDIGNAGIASVSGAVFARVVMGTACDLFGPRLASASLILLTAPAVYFTSIASSPTSFLLVRFLTGFSLATFVSTQFWMSSMFSAPVVGTANGVAGGWGNLGGGATQLIMPLVFSLIRDIGAAKFTAWRIAFFIPAVFQMFSAFAILIFGQDMPDGNFHHLQKTGDKPKDKFSNVFYHGFTNYRGWILALTYGYCFGVELTVDNIIAEYFYDRFNLDLHTAGLIAASFGLANLVSRPAGGLLSDAVARRFGMRGRLWALWLVQTIGGVLCVILGLVGSLSTSIIVMLLFSMFVQAACGLTFGVVPFVSRRSLGVISGMTGGGGNVGAVLTQLIFFKGSRYSKETGITLMGVMIICCTLPIAFIHFPQWGGMLCGPSSTKNVTEEDYYMSEWTSKEKEKGFHGASVKFSENSRSERGRKLDSVTRPDETTP
;
A
#
# COMPACT_ATOMS: atom_id res chain seq x y z
N MET A 1 -3.75 26.55 39.67
CA MET A 1 -4.69 26.14 38.58
C MET A 1 -4.20 24.90 37.81
N GLY A 2 -2.88 24.66 37.70
CA GLY A 2 -2.29 23.44 37.11
C GLY A 2 -2.58 22.15 37.90
N ASP A 3 -2.47 22.16 39.23
CA ASP A 3 -2.69 20.94 40.04
C ASP A 3 -4.15 20.47 40.07
N PHE A 4 -5.10 21.39 39.91
CA PHE A 4 -6.53 21.07 39.84
C PHE A 4 -6.92 20.40 38.52
N MET A 5 -6.24 20.76 37.42
CA MET A 5 -6.41 20.11 36.12
C MET A 5 -5.74 18.72 36.08
N TYR A 6 -4.59 18.57 36.74
CA TYR A 6 -3.89 17.28 36.84
C TYR A 6 -4.70 16.24 37.63
N SER A 7 -5.35 16.67 38.72
CA SER A 7 -6.23 15.82 39.54
C SER A 7 -7.49 15.35 38.78
N LYS A 8 -8.14 16.24 38.01
CA LYS A 8 -9.34 15.88 37.22
C LYS A 8 -9.06 14.92 36.05
N VAL A 9 -7.88 15.00 35.44
CA VAL A 9 -7.46 14.08 34.36
C VAL A 9 -7.17 12.69 34.93
N ASN A 10 -6.51 12.60 36.10
CA ASN A 10 -6.28 11.32 36.77
C ASN A 10 -7.57 10.66 37.28
N ALA A 11 -8.52 11.44 37.81
CA ALA A 11 -9.82 10.93 38.25
C ALA A 11 -10.66 10.36 37.09
N LYS A 12 -10.67 11.02 35.92
CA LYS A 12 -11.34 10.49 34.71
C LYS A 12 -10.64 9.24 34.15
N ALA A 13 -9.31 9.18 34.22
CA ALA A 13 -8.56 7.99 33.80
C ALA A 13 -8.74 6.79 34.77
N GLN A 14 -9.08 7.05 36.04
CA GLN A 14 -9.36 6.02 37.03
C GLN A 14 -10.77 5.44 36.89
N LEU A 15 -11.77 6.30 36.65
CA LEU A 15 -13.15 5.89 36.40
C LEU A 15 -13.33 5.06 35.10
N VAL A 16 -12.56 5.37 34.05
CA VAL A 16 -12.51 4.57 32.81
C VAL A 16 -11.79 3.23 33.02
N ARG A 17 -10.77 3.20 33.89
CA ARG A 17 -10.10 1.97 34.30
C ARG A 17 -11.05 1.02 35.02
N GLU A 18 -11.85 1.50 35.97
CA GLU A 18 -12.76 0.67 36.77
C GLU A 18 -13.92 0.10 35.92
N HIS A 19 -14.49 0.90 35.00
CA HIS A 19 -15.55 0.43 34.10
C HIS A 19 -15.04 -0.56 33.02
N GLN A 20 -13.80 -0.42 32.53
CA GLN A 20 -13.22 -1.40 31.61
C GLN A 20 -12.76 -2.68 32.32
N PHE A 21 -12.27 -2.60 33.55
CA PHE A 21 -11.87 -3.76 34.34
C PHE A 21 -13.06 -4.67 34.65
N SER A 22 -14.22 -4.10 35.00
CA SER A 22 -15.47 -4.85 35.23
C SER A 22 -16.01 -5.54 33.97
N PHE A 23 -15.90 -4.93 32.79
CA PHE A 23 -16.33 -5.54 31.53
C PHE A 23 -15.44 -6.72 31.11
N TRP A 24 -14.12 -6.60 31.27
CA TRP A 24 -13.18 -7.64 30.85
C TRP A 24 -12.97 -8.77 31.87
N GLN A 25 -13.16 -8.52 33.18
CA GLN A 25 -13.29 -9.61 34.18
C GLN A 25 -14.51 -10.51 33.90
N SER A 26 -15.57 -9.95 33.31
CA SER A 26 -16.75 -10.73 32.89
C SER A 26 -16.46 -11.62 31.66
N VAL A 27 -15.45 -11.27 30.85
CA VAL A 27 -14.98 -12.06 29.69
C VAL A 27 -13.91 -13.09 30.10
N GLU A 28 -13.05 -12.77 31.07
CA GLU A 28 -12.03 -13.69 31.60
C GLU A 28 -12.62 -14.84 32.45
N ASN A 29 -13.79 -14.64 33.07
CA ASN A 29 -14.49 -15.67 33.85
C ASN A 29 -15.55 -16.46 33.05
N PHE A 30 -15.58 -16.35 31.72
CA PHE A 30 -16.49 -17.13 30.88
C PHE A 30 -15.96 -18.56 30.68
N ASP A 31 -16.20 -19.41 31.68
CA ASP A 31 -15.89 -20.84 31.65
C ASP A 31 -16.94 -21.58 30.80
N LEU A 32 -16.52 -22.19 29.68
CA LEU A 32 -17.40 -22.94 28.78
C LEU A 32 -17.88 -24.29 29.36
N ASN A 33 -17.58 -24.59 30.63
CA ASN A 33 -17.99 -25.82 31.32
C ASN A 33 -19.22 -25.66 32.23
N THR A 34 -19.85 -24.48 32.31
CA THR A 34 -21.01 -24.23 33.18
C THR A 34 -22.19 -23.64 32.41
N LEU A 35 -22.76 -24.42 31.49
CA LEU A 35 -24.14 -24.21 31.04
C LEU A 35 -25.05 -25.26 31.71
N PRO A 36 -26.13 -24.87 32.41
CA PRO A 36 -27.05 -25.82 32.99
C PRO A 36 -27.82 -26.55 31.89
N ALA A 37 -27.84 -27.88 31.98
CA ALA A 37 -28.72 -28.72 31.19
C ALA A 37 -30.14 -28.64 31.78
N GLU A 38 -31.00 -27.82 31.20
CA GLU A 38 -32.45 -27.86 31.46
C GLU A 38 -33.24 -28.12 30.17
N THR A 39 -33.64 -29.39 30.06
CA THR A 39 -34.99 -29.90 29.78
C THR A 39 -35.94 -29.12 28.86
N LEU A 40 -36.31 -29.76 27.73
CA LEU A 40 -37.65 -29.74 27.10
C LEU A 40 -37.74 -30.98 26.16
N PRO A 41 -38.95 -31.51 25.87
CA PRO A 41 -39.32 -32.89 26.19
C PRO A 41 -39.26 -33.85 25.00
N SER A 42 -39.20 -35.14 25.36
CA SER A 42 -39.32 -36.31 24.50
C SER A 42 -40.60 -36.31 23.65
N THR A 43 -40.46 -36.45 22.34
CA THR A 43 -41.37 -37.26 21.50
C THR A 43 -40.75 -37.58 20.13
N THR A 44 -40.53 -38.89 19.91
CA THR A 44 -40.69 -39.63 18.64
C THR A 44 -39.90 -39.20 17.38
N LEU A 45 -38.82 -39.93 17.03
CA LEU A 45 -38.92 -41.03 16.03
C LEU A 45 -37.60 -41.84 15.95
N ASN A 46 -37.79 -43.13 15.78
CA ASN A 46 -36.80 -44.20 15.80
C ASN A 46 -35.82 -44.22 14.62
N ALA A 47 -34.56 -44.55 14.96
CA ALA A 47 -33.67 -45.54 14.34
C ALA A 47 -33.82 -45.90 12.85
N LYS A 48 -32.72 -45.71 12.10
CA LYS A 48 -31.86 -46.76 11.48
C LYS A 48 -31.04 -46.16 10.33
N PHE A 49 -29.71 -46.09 10.47
CA PHE A 49 -28.79 -46.93 9.70
C PHE A 49 -27.34 -46.64 10.12
N SER A 50 -26.67 -47.69 10.57
CA SER A 50 -25.23 -47.77 10.79
C SER A 50 -24.50 -47.78 9.45
N THR A 51 -23.41 -47.02 9.32
CA THR A 51 -22.16 -47.50 8.68
C THR A 51 -20.99 -46.54 8.94
N SER A 52 -20.03 -47.05 9.73
CA SER A 52 -18.58 -46.85 9.64
C SER A 52 -18.01 -45.47 9.23
N LEU A 53 -17.52 -44.70 10.21
CA LEU A 53 -16.40 -43.77 10.04
C LEU A 53 -15.51 -43.81 11.30
N ARG A 54 -14.29 -44.34 11.15
CA ARG A 54 -13.19 -44.14 12.11
C ARG A 54 -12.85 -42.64 12.13
N PRO A 55 -12.64 -41.99 13.29
CA PRO A 55 -12.21 -40.60 13.32
C PRO A 55 -10.73 -40.52 12.96
N ALA A 56 -10.41 -39.89 11.83
CA ALA A 56 -9.07 -39.46 11.51
C ALA A 56 -8.74 -38.15 12.25
N GLY A 57 -7.72 -38.20 13.11
CA GLY A 57 -6.90 -37.04 13.48
C GLY A 57 -7.48 -36.08 14.53
N ALA A 58 -7.62 -36.52 15.78
CA ALA A 58 -7.66 -35.60 16.91
C ALA A 58 -6.25 -35.03 17.15
N VAL A 59 -6.08 -33.73 16.90
CA VAL A 59 -4.86 -32.99 17.28
C VAL A 59 -4.78 -32.97 18.80
N LYS A 60 -3.67 -33.47 19.37
CA LYS A 60 -3.46 -33.51 20.82
C LYS A 60 -3.33 -32.08 21.37
N ALA A 61 -3.86 -31.85 22.57
CA ALA A 61 -3.83 -30.55 23.25
C ALA A 61 -2.40 -29.99 23.48
N GLU A 62 -1.38 -30.83 23.42
CA GLU A 62 0.04 -30.44 23.53
C GLU A 62 0.54 -29.63 22.31
N ASP A 63 -0.04 -29.81 21.11
CA ASP A 63 0.35 -29.08 19.89
C ASP A 63 -0.17 -27.62 19.84
N ILE A 64 -1.03 -27.22 20.79
CA ILE A 64 -1.69 -25.90 20.86
C ILE A 64 -1.01 -24.97 21.89
N SER A 65 -0.10 -25.50 22.70
CA SER A 65 0.64 -24.77 23.75
C SER A 65 1.38 -23.51 23.24
N PRO A 66 2.16 -23.56 22.14
CA PRO A 66 2.87 -22.38 21.62
C PRO A 66 1.90 -21.33 21.06
N VAL A 67 0.77 -21.78 20.51
CA VAL A 67 -0.27 -20.95 19.91
C VAL A 67 -1.06 -20.20 20.99
N LYS A 68 -1.42 -20.88 22.09
CA LYS A 68 -2.05 -20.25 23.28
C LYS A 68 -1.10 -19.26 23.96
N ALA A 69 0.20 -19.56 24.02
CA ALA A 69 1.21 -18.63 24.51
C ALA A 69 1.27 -17.36 23.64
N GLY A 70 1.18 -17.49 22.32
CA GLY A 70 1.09 -16.35 21.39
C GLY A 70 -0.15 -15.48 21.61
N VAL A 71 -1.33 -16.07 21.83
CA VAL A 71 -2.58 -15.34 22.10
C VAL A 71 -2.58 -14.66 23.48
N CYS A 72 -1.99 -15.29 24.51
CA CYS A 72 -1.83 -14.66 25.83
C CYS A 72 -0.81 -13.51 25.78
N CYS A 73 0.24 -13.65 24.97
CA CYS A 73 1.18 -12.57 24.68
C CYS A 73 0.50 -11.41 23.94
N PHE A 74 -0.51 -11.69 23.11
CA PHE A 74 -1.31 -10.71 22.37
C PHE A 74 -2.24 -9.86 23.25
N SER A 75 -2.93 -10.44 24.24
CA SER A 75 -3.72 -9.67 25.21
C SER A 75 -2.83 -8.72 26.03
N LYS A 76 -1.68 -9.22 26.49
CA LYS A 76 -0.65 -8.39 27.15
C LYS A 76 -0.03 -7.35 26.19
N PHE A 77 0.03 -7.64 24.90
CA PHE A 77 0.51 -6.72 23.86
C PHE A 77 -0.46 -5.57 23.59
N ILE A 78 -1.79 -5.78 23.54
CA ILE A 78 -2.76 -4.68 23.38
C ILE A 78 -2.69 -3.71 24.57
N HIS A 79 -2.61 -4.25 25.80
CA HIS A 79 -2.45 -3.43 27.00
C HIS A 79 -1.12 -2.65 26.99
N LYS A 80 -0.02 -3.31 26.59
CA LYS A 80 1.28 -2.65 26.40
C LYS A 80 1.32 -1.73 25.19
N PHE A 81 0.51 -1.93 24.17
CA PHE A 81 0.45 -1.12 22.95
C PHE A 81 -0.12 0.26 23.26
N PHE A 82 -1.23 0.36 24.01
CA PHE A 82 -1.73 1.66 24.45
C PHE A 82 -0.75 2.36 25.40
N PHE A 83 -0.14 1.62 26.33
CA PHE A 83 0.87 2.18 27.24
C PHE A 83 2.14 2.63 26.50
N PHE A 84 2.62 1.85 25.54
CA PHE A 84 3.77 2.15 24.68
C PHE A 84 3.45 3.25 23.66
N PHE A 85 2.22 3.34 23.15
CA PHE A 85 1.77 4.46 22.32
C PHE A 85 1.85 5.78 23.10
N PHE A 86 1.42 5.79 24.37
CA PHE A 86 1.61 6.95 25.25
C PHE A 86 3.08 7.21 25.59
N ILE A 87 3.92 6.17 25.76
CA ILE A 87 5.37 6.32 25.98
C ILE A 87 6.10 6.82 24.73
N VAL A 88 5.76 6.36 23.53
CA VAL A 88 6.33 6.83 22.26
C VAL A 88 5.94 8.28 22.04
N GLN A 89 4.69 8.65 22.32
CA GLN A 89 4.25 10.06 22.32
C GLN A 89 4.98 10.91 23.38
N ALA A 90 5.39 10.31 24.51
CA ALA A 90 6.18 10.99 25.54
C ALA A 90 7.69 11.03 25.25
N LYS A 91 8.22 10.04 24.51
CA LYS A 91 9.64 9.94 24.13
C LYS A 91 9.93 10.77 22.88
N ASP A 92 8.99 10.89 21.95
CA ASP A 92 9.01 11.90 20.88
C ASP A 92 9.21 13.28 21.51
N LYS A 93 8.45 13.63 22.55
CA LYS A 93 8.63 14.91 23.26
C LYS A 93 10.05 15.12 23.79
N ASN A 94 10.69 14.10 24.35
CA ASN A 94 12.02 14.26 24.94
C ASN A 94 13.16 14.25 23.90
N MET A 95 13.04 13.47 22.82
CA MET A 95 13.98 13.50 21.68
C MET A 95 13.81 14.75 20.79
N GLU A 96 12.62 15.36 20.78
CA GLU A 96 12.33 16.59 20.04
C GLU A 96 12.88 17.82 20.77
N VAL A 97 12.85 17.87 22.11
CA VAL A 97 13.45 18.96 22.92
C VAL A 97 14.98 19.02 22.75
N GLU A 98 15.67 17.91 22.53
CA GLU A 98 17.12 17.94 22.23
C GLU A 98 17.43 18.49 20.82
N ARG A 99 16.52 18.31 19.84
CA ARG A 99 16.68 18.84 18.47
C ARG A 99 16.36 20.32 18.34
N GLU A 100 15.59 20.91 19.26
CA GLU A 100 15.24 22.33 19.27
C GLU A 100 16.44 23.27 19.50
N SER A 101 17.63 22.74 19.82
CA SER A 101 18.85 23.54 20.03
C SER A 101 19.66 23.88 18.76
N GLN A 102 19.28 23.39 17.58
CA GLN A 102 20.04 23.63 16.34
C GLN A 102 19.29 24.52 15.33
N GLN A 103 19.65 25.80 15.39
CA GLN A 103 19.30 26.87 14.47
C GLN A 103 19.89 26.61 13.06
N HIS A 104 19.04 26.59 12.03
CA HIS A 104 19.37 26.43 10.59
C HIS A 104 20.35 25.29 10.24
N GLU A 105 19.97 24.03 10.46
CA GLU A 105 20.73 22.91 9.88
C GLU A 105 20.61 22.90 8.35
N LYS A 106 21.77 23.00 7.68
CA LYS A 106 21.91 22.78 6.25
C LYS A 106 21.56 21.31 5.95
N PHE A 107 20.49 21.06 5.20
CA PHE A 107 20.12 19.70 4.79
C PHE A 107 21.29 19.00 4.07
N ALA A 108 21.44 17.69 4.30
CA ALA A 108 22.48 16.89 3.68
C ALA A 108 22.32 16.74 2.15
N LEU A 109 21.09 16.90 1.65
CA LEU A 109 20.76 16.93 0.23
C LEU A 109 20.39 18.36 -0.18
N PRO A 110 20.62 18.77 -1.44
CA PRO A 110 20.09 20.03 -1.94
C PRO A 110 18.56 20.01 -1.92
N VAL A 111 17.96 21.12 -1.51
CA VAL A 111 16.51 21.24 -1.31
C VAL A 111 15.90 22.44 -2.04
N ASP A 112 14.60 22.39 -2.29
CA ASP A 112 13.79 23.49 -2.81
C ASP A 112 13.25 24.42 -1.70
N SER A 113 12.37 25.36 -2.05
CA SER A 113 11.77 26.33 -1.12
C SER A 113 10.80 25.71 -0.09
N GLU A 114 10.36 24.46 -0.30
CA GLU A 114 9.61 23.63 0.65
C GLU A 114 10.54 22.67 1.42
N HIS A 115 11.86 22.87 1.32
CA HIS A 115 12.88 21.99 1.87
C HIS A 115 12.80 20.54 1.38
N LYS A 116 12.18 20.27 0.22
CA LYS A 116 12.14 18.95 -0.39
C LYS A 116 13.41 18.68 -1.19
N ALA A 117 13.92 17.45 -1.15
CA ALA A 117 15.14 17.08 -1.85
C ALA A 117 14.96 17.21 -3.38
N THR A 118 15.93 17.85 -4.03
CA THR A 118 16.03 18.00 -5.49
C THR A 118 16.91 16.94 -6.14
N GLU A 119 17.65 16.20 -5.33
CA GLU A 119 18.45 15.05 -5.74
C GLU A 119 17.98 13.77 -5.03
N PHE A 120 18.09 12.64 -5.74
CA PHE A 120 17.81 11.32 -5.19
C PHE A 120 19.11 10.51 -5.10
N ARG A 121 19.60 10.29 -3.88
CA ARG A 121 20.87 9.59 -3.62
C ARG A 121 20.62 8.23 -2.98
N LEU A 122 20.37 7.21 -3.80
CA LEU A 122 19.86 5.90 -3.38
C LEU A 122 20.58 5.25 -2.18
N PHE A 123 21.90 5.40 -2.06
CA PHE A 123 22.70 4.77 -1.01
C PHE A 123 22.86 5.62 0.26
N SER A 124 22.31 6.83 0.28
CA SER A 124 22.35 7.70 1.45
C SER A 124 21.24 7.32 2.43
N ALA A 125 21.54 7.32 3.73
CA ALA A 125 20.54 7.20 4.79
C ALA A 125 20.30 8.54 5.52
N ALA A 126 20.70 9.66 4.91
CA ALA A 126 20.63 10.98 5.52
C ALA A 126 19.19 11.40 5.87
N ALA A 127 19.05 11.99 7.04
CA ALA A 127 17.79 12.57 7.50
C ALA A 127 17.58 13.97 6.90
N PRO A 128 16.32 14.40 6.70
CA PRO A 128 15.09 13.61 6.86
C PRO A 128 14.71 12.79 5.61
N HIS A 129 15.12 13.21 4.40
CA HIS A 129 14.58 12.73 3.13
C HIS A 129 14.88 11.27 2.84
N MET A 130 16.16 10.88 2.87
CA MET A 130 16.56 9.53 2.50
C MET A 130 16.24 8.51 3.59
N ARG A 131 16.29 8.93 4.87
CA ARG A 131 15.81 8.10 5.99
C ARG A 131 14.31 7.78 5.82
N ALA A 132 13.49 8.77 5.48
CA ALA A 132 12.08 8.56 5.18
C ALA A 132 11.88 7.63 3.97
N PHE A 133 12.69 7.78 2.91
CA PHE A 133 12.71 6.86 1.78
C PHE A 133 12.95 5.41 2.22
N HIS A 134 14.03 5.13 2.95
CA HIS A 134 14.33 3.76 3.38
C HIS A 134 13.28 3.16 4.32
N LEU A 135 12.76 3.95 5.26
CA LEU A 135 11.68 3.50 6.15
C LEU A 135 10.40 3.17 5.39
N SER A 136 10.06 4.02 4.40
CA SER A 136 8.82 3.86 3.62
C SER A 136 8.82 2.59 2.78
N TRP A 137 9.87 2.30 2.01
CA TRP A 137 9.88 1.11 1.16
C TRP A 137 10.08 -0.18 1.97
N VAL A 138 10.87 -0.17 3.05
CA VAL A 138 11.05 -1.36 3.92
C VAL A 138 9.74 -1.73 4.62
N SER A 139 9.03 -0.74 5.15
CA SER A 139 7.72 -0.98 5.77
C SER A 139 6.70 -1.48 4.74
N PHE A 140 6.67 -0.87 3.56
CA PHE A 140 5.79 -1.31 2.48
C PHE A 140 6.11 -2.73 2.01
N PHE A 141 7.40 -3.05 1.82
CA PHE A 141 7.90 -4.40 1.52
C PHE A 141 7.46 -5.41 2.57
N SER A 142 7.61 -5.07 3.86
CA SER A 142 7.19 -5.96 4.96
C SER A 142 5.70 -6.28 4.93
N CYS A 143 4.84 -5.30 4.61
CA CYS A 143 3.41 -5.52 4.46
C CYS A 143 3.08 -6.39 3.25
N PHE A 144 3.75 -6.17 2.11
CA PHE A 144 3.60 -7.02 0.93
C PHE A 144 4.02 -8.47 1.23
N VAL A 145 5.14 -8.66 1.93
CA VAL A 145 5.60 -9.99 2.32
C VAL A 145 4.53 -10.70 3.17
N SER A 146 4.01 -10.03 4.20
CA SER A 146 2.93 -10.59 5.04
C SER A 146 1.66 -10.90 4.27
N THR A 147 1.23 -10.02 3.37
CA THR A 147 -0.03 -10.21 2.64
C THR A 147 0.08 -11.31 1.59
N PHE A 148 1.26 -11.52 0.99
CA PHE A 148 1.48 -12.56 -0.01
C PHE A 148 2.15 -13.83 0.56
N ALA A 149 2.27 -13.95 1.89
CA ALA A 149 2.89 -15.10 2.56
C ALA A 149 2.15 -16.44 2.36
N ALA A 150 0.83 -16.40 2.14
CA ALA A 150 0.00 -17.59 1.96
C ALA A 150 0.15 -18.27 0.59
N PRO A 151 0.07 -17.57 -0.56
CA PRO A 151 0.18 -18.17 -1.90
C PRO A 151 1.25 -19.27 -2.08
N PRO A 152 2.53 -19.06 -1.70
CA PRO A 152 3.58 -20.07 -1.89
C PRO A 152 3.36 -21.36 -1.07
N LEU A 153 2.59 -21.27 0.03
CA LEU A 153 2.30 -22.37 0.94
C LEU A 153 0.89 -22.95 0.77
N ILE A 154 0.11 -22.46 -0.21
CA ILE A 154 -1.27 -22.92 -0.47
C ILE A 154 -1.38 -24.42 -0.61
N PRO A 155 -0.50 -25.16 -1.31
CA PRO A 155 -0.62 -26.61 -1.40
C PRO A 155 -0.67 -27.30 -0.03
N ILE A 156 0.09 -26.79 0.94
CA ILE A 156 0.16 -27.32 2.31
C ILE A 156 -1.05 -26.85 3.14
N ILE A 157 -1.41 -25.58 3.04
CA ILE A 157 -2.55 -24.98 3.77
C ILE A 157 -3.87 -25.61 3.31
N ARG A 158 -4.02 -25.83 2.00
CA ARG A 158 -5.18 -26.48 1.38
C ARG A 158 -5.41 -27.86 1.98
N ASP A 159 -4.37 -28.68 2.03
CA ASP A 159 -4.44 -30.03 2.60
C ASP A 159 -4.75 -29.98 4.11
N ASN A 160 -4.29 -28.95 4.84
CA ASN A 160 -4.53 -28.84 6.27
C ASN A 160 -5.95 -28.36 6.62
N LEU A 161 -6.49 -27.42 5.85
CA LEU A 161 -7.79 -26.78 6.13
C LEU A 161 -8.93 -27.31 5.26
N ASN A 162 -8.66 -28.31 4.41
CA ASN A 162 -9.58 -28.85 3.41
C ASN A 162 -10.17 -27.76 2.49
N LEU A 163 -9.32 -26.85 1.99
CA LEU A 163 -9.77 -25.75 1.13
C LEU A 163 -10.15 -26.26 -0.25
N THR A 164 -11.28 -25.78 -0.77
CA THR A 164 -11.63 -25.95 -2.19
C THR A 164 -10.88 -24.94 -3.07
N ALA A 165 -10.84 -25.17 -4.38
CA ALA A 165 -10.31 -24.19 -5.33
C ALA A 165 -11.06 -22.84 -5.23
N THR A 166 -12.37 -22.90 -4.99
CA THR A 166 -13.22 -21.72 -4.76
C THR A 166 -12.81 -20.97 -3.49
N ASP A 167 -12.50 -21.66 -2.40
CA ASP A 167 -12.07 -21.02 -1.15
C ASP A 167 -10.73 -20.31 -1.33
N ILE A 168 -9.77 -20.94 -2.02
CA ILE A 168 -8.48 -20.34 -2.34
C ILE A 168 -8.66 -19.07 -3.18
N GLY A 169 -9.46 -19.14 -4.24
CA GLY A 169 -9.76 -17.99 -5.10
C GLY A 169 -10.47 -16.85 -4.34
N ASN A 170 -11.48 -17.17 -3.54
CA ASN A 170 -12.19 -16.20 -2.71
C ASN A 170 -11.27 -15.56 -1.66
N ALA A 171 -10.37 -16.32 -1.05
CA ALA A 171 -9.39 -15.81 -0.10
C ALA A 171 -8.36 -14.86 -0.76
N GLY A 172 -7.96 -15.16 -1.99
CA GLY A 172 -7.14 -14.25 -2.81
C GLY A 172 -7.85 -12.93 -3.10
N ILE A 173 -9.09 -13.00 -3.61
CA ILE A 173 -9.94 -11.83 -3.89
C ILE A 173 -10.17 -11.03 -2.60
N ALA A 174 -10.47 -11.68 -1.49
CA ALA A 174 -10.74 -11.03 -0.20
C ALA A 174 -9.54 -10.20 0.27
N SER A 175 -8.33 -10.72 0.11
CA SER A 175 -7.11 -9.99 0.49
C SER A 175 -6.88 -8.73 -0.33
N VAL A 176 -7.10 -8.78 -1.64
CA VAL A 176 -6.94 -7.59 -2.49
C VAL A 176 -8.09 -6.59 -2.28
N SER A 177 -9.32 -7.10 -2.07
CA SER A 177 -10.53 -6.29 -1.88
C SER A 177 -10.46 -5.44 -0.62
N GLY A 178 -9.91 -5.96 0.48
CA GLY A 178 -9.75 -5.19 1.71
C GLY A 178 -8.97 -3.90 1.50
N ALA A 179 -7.94 -3.93 0.64
CA ALA A 179 -7.12 -2.75 0.40
C ALA A 179 -7.75 -1.69 -0.50
N VAL A 180 -8.84 -1.96 -1.22
CA VAL A 180 -9.54 -0.94 -2.02
C VAL A 180 -9.98 0.23 -1.14
N PHE A 181 -10.74 -0.08 -0.08
CA PHE A 181 -11.24 0.94 0.85
C PHE A 181 -10.14 1.46 1.76
N ALA A 182 -9.27 0.57 2.24
CA ALA A 182 -8.18 0.96 3.14
C ALA A 182 -7.22 1.97 2.47
N ARG A 183 -7.03 1.94 1.15
CA ARG A 183 -6.19 2.90 0.42
C ARG A 183 -6.77 4.31 0.41
N VAL A 184 -8.07 4.47 0.22
CA VAL A 184 -8.72 5.80 0.29
C VAL A 184 -8.67 6.33 1.73
N VAL A 185 -8.96 5.48 2.72
CA VAL A 185 -8.87 5.84 4.14
C VAL A 185 -7.43 6.24 4.52
N MET A 186 -6.44 5.47 4.08
CA MET A 186 -5.02 5.79 4.32
C MET A 186 -4.63 7.11 3.68
N GLY A 187 -5.13 7.40 2.47
CA GLY A 187 -4.92 8.69 1.81
C GLY A 187 -5.35 9.85 2.69
N THR A 188 -6.61 9.81 3.15
CA THR A 188 -7.13 10.84 4.05
C THR A 188 -6.39 10.87 5.38
N ALA A 189 -5.99 9.72 5.93
CA ALA A 189 -5.20 9.66 7.16
C ALA A 189 -3.82 10.31 6.99
N CYS A 190 -3.16 10.16 5.83
CA CYS A 190 -1.90 10.82 5.54
C CYS A 190 -2.06 12.35 5.44
N ASP A 191 -3.11 12.81 4.77
CA ASP A 191 -3.39 14.26 4.65
C ASP A 191 -3.65 14.91 6.02
N LEU A 192 -4.28 14.20 6.96
CA LEU A 192 -4.66 14.73 8.28
C LEU A 192 -3.59 14.55 9.37
N PHE A 193 -2.95 13.37 9.41
CA PHE A 193 -2.09 12.94 10.51
C PHE A 193 -0.62 12.73 10.11
N GLY A 194 -0.32 12.80 8.82
CA GLY A 194 1.02 12.54 8.28
C GLY A 194 1.28 11.05 8.02
N PRO A 195 2.23 10.74 7.12
CA PRO A 195 2.51 9.37 6.71
C PRO A 195 3.11 8.52 7.83
N ARG A 196 3.81 9.12 8.81
CA ARG A 196 4.45 8.38 9.92
C ARG A 196 3.41 7.70 10.80
N LEU A 197 2.48 8.47 11.36
CA LEU A 197 1.45 7.95 12.26
C LEU A 197 0.43 7.09 11.51
N ALA A 198 0.04 7.50 10.30
CA ALA A 198 -0.93 6.76 9.50
C ALA A 198 -0.39 5.36 9.14
N SER A 199 0.84 5.26 8.62
CA SER A 199 1.45 3.97 8.26
C SER A 199 1.66 3.07 9.48
N ALA A 200 2.30 3.56 10.54
CA ALA A 200 2.56 2.77 11.75
C ALA A 200 1.28 2.23 12.38
N SER A 201 0.22 3.04 12.44
CA SER A 201 -1.08 2.62 13.00
C SER A 201 -1.70 1.50 12.17
N LEU A 202 -1.69 1.61 10.85
CA LEU A 202 -2.20 0.55 9.98
C LEU A 202 -1.39 -0.74 10.12
N ILE A 203 -0.06 -0.63 10.17
CA ILE A 203 0.82 -1.79 10.29
C ILE A 203 0.57 -2.52 11.60
N LEU A 204 0.47 -1.79 12.72
CA LEU A 204 0.19 -2.35 14.05
C LEU A 204 -1.23 -2.92 14.15
N LEU A 205 -2.20 -2.36 13.41
CA LEU A 205 -3.56 -2.90 13.31
C LEU A 205 -3.60 -4.22 12.52
N THR A 206 -2.73 -4.39 11.51
CA THR A 206 -2.78 -5.52 10.57
C THR A 206 -1.81 -6.65 10.90
N ALA A 207 -0.71 -6.38 11.61
CA ALA A 207 0.23 -7.42 12.05
C ALA A 207 -0.43 -8.55 12.87
N PRO A 208 -1.40 -8.28 13.77
CA PRO A 208 -2.17 -9.34 14.45
C PRO A 208 -2.88 -10.31 13.50
N ALA A 209 -3.42 -9.83 12.37
CA ALA A 209 -4.09 -10.68 11.40
C ALA A 209 -3.12 -11.68 10.73
N VAL A 210 -1.84 -11.30 10.59
CA VAL A 210 -0.80 -12.20 10.09
C VAL A 210 -0.53 -13.31 11.10
N TYR A 211 -0.40 -12.99 12.39
CA TYR A 211 -0.29 -14.00 13.45
C TYR A 211 -1.52 -14.91 13.50
N PHE A 212 -2.73 -14.38 13.32
CA PHE A 212 -3.95 -15.19 13.30
C PHE A 212 -4.02 -16.15 12.12
N THR A 213 -3.23 -15.97 11.08
CA THR A 213 -3.12 -16.96 10.01
C THR A 213 -2.54 -18.28 10.52
N SER A 214 -1.64 -18.23 11.52
CA SER A 214 -1.07 -19.43 12.16
C SER A 214 -2.09 -20.25 12.94
N ILE A 215 -3.24 -19.68 13.31
CA ILE A 215 -4.29 -20.35 14.10
C ILE A 215 -5.54 -20.67 13.29
N ALA A 216 -5.58 -20.28 12.01
CA ALA A 216 -6.70 -20.57 11.13
C ALA A 216 -6.94 -22.08 11.04
N SER A 217 -8.19 -22.49 11.17
CA SER A 217 -8.61 -23.89 11.26
C SER A 217 -9.77 -24.25 10.32
N SER A 218 -10.27 -23.29 9.55
CA SER A 218 -11.40 -23.45 8.64
C SER A 218 -11.26 -22.57 7.40
N PRO A 219 -11.95 -22.90 6.28
CA PRO A 219 -11.98 -22.03 5.10
C PRO A 219 -12.44 -20.60 5.41
N THR A 220 -13.46 -20.44 6.26
CA THR A 220 -13.99 -19.14 6.67
C THR A 220 -12.97 -18.32 7.48
N SER A 221 -12.29 -18.95 8.45
CA SER A 221 -11.24 -18.26 9.23
C SER A 221 -10.06 -17.87 8.35
N PHE A 222 -9.66 -18.73 7.39
CA PHE A 222 -8.64 -18.42 6.40
C PHE A 222 -9.04 -17.22 5.53
N LEU A 223 -10.27 -17.19 5.00
CA LEU A 223 -10.77 -16.04 4.23
C LEU A 223 -10.75 -14.74 5.06
N LEU A 224 -11.19 -14.79 6.31
CA LEU A 224 -11.23 -13.62 7.19
C LEU A 224 -9.84 -13.05 7.48
N VAL A 225 -8.86 -13.89 7.85
CA VAL A 225 -7.49 -13.41 8.09
C VAL A 225 -6.86 -12.87 6.80
N ARG A 226 -7.18 -13.46 5.64
CA ARG A 226 -6.73 -12.97 4.33
C ARG A 226 -7.30 -11.59 4.00
N PHE A 227 -8.58 -11.35 4.29
CA PHE A 227 -9.21 -10.04 4.17
C PHE A 227 -8.54 -8.99 5.07
N LEU A 228 -8.34 -9.31 6.35
CA LEU A 228 -7.75 -8.38 7.34
C LEU A 228 -6.27 -8.08 7.04
N THR A 229 -5.48 -9.09 6.67
CA THR A 229 -4.09 -8.90 6.21
C THR A 229 -4.02 -8.08 4.92
N GLY A 230 -5.08 -8.10 4.10
CA GLY A 230 -5.22 -7.27 2.91
C GLY A 230 -5.14 -5.77 3.18
N PHE A 231 -5.65 -5.30 4.34
CA PHE A 231 -5.61 -3.88 4.69
C PHE A 231 -4.18 -3.32 4.76
N SER A 232 -3.18 -4.15 5.05
CA SER A 232 -1.78 -3.70 5.13
C SER A 232 -1.26 -3.18 3.78
N LEU A 233 -1.83 -3.61 2.64
CA LEU A 233 -1.46 -3.13 1.30
C LEU A 233 -1.82 -1.65 1.07
N ALA A 234 -2.56 -1.03 2.00
CA ALA A 234 -2.79 0.42 1.98
C ALA A 234 -1.55 1.23 2.40
N THR A 235 -0.53 0.61 3.01
CA THR A 235 0.79 1.24 3.25
C THR A 235 1.49 1.73 1.98
N PHE A 236 1.06 1.23 0.82
CA PHE A 236 1.41 1.81 -0.47
C PHE A 236 1.13 3.32 -0.52
N VAL A 237 -0.05 3.74 -0.07
CA VAL A 237 -0.50 5.14 -0.16
C VAL A 237 0.33 6.03 0.73
N SER A 238 0.61 5.59 1.97
CA SER A 238 1.51 6.33 2.85
C SER A 238 2.92 6.42 2.27
N THR A 239 3.40 5.37 1.59
CA THR A 239 4.72 5.38 0.93
C THR A 239 4.79 6.43 -0.17
N GLN A 240 3.81 6.46 -1.07
CA GLN A 240 3.76 7.43 -2.17
C GLN A 240 3.56 8.86 -1.65
N PHE A 241 2.74 9.03 -0.60
CA PHE A 241 2.57 10.31 0.08
C PHE A 241 3.88 10.80 0.70
N TRP A 242 4.62 9.92 1.37
CA TRP A 242 5.89 10.26 2.02
C TRP A 242 6.92 10.73 0.99
N MET A 243 7.01 10.04 -0.14
CA MET A 243 7.95 10.40 -1.22
C MET A 243 7.58 11.75 -1.83
N SER A 244 6.30 11.98 -2.08
CA SER A 244 5.80 13.25 -2.61
C SER A 244 5.90 14.41 -1.61
N SER A 245 6.04 14.09 -0.31
CA SER A 245 6.26 15.07 0.76
C SER A 245 7.74 15.39 0.98
N MET A 246 8.65 14.48 0.62
CA MET A 246 10.10 14.61 0.84
C MET A 246 10.88 14.98 -0.41
N PHE A 247 10.39 14.63 -1.60
CA PHE A 247 11.11 14.82 -2.86
C PHE A 247 10.36 15.80 -3.77
N SER A 248 11.12 16.67 -4.42
CA SER A 248 10.63 17.73 -5.30
C SER A 248 10.46 17.24 -6.75
N ALA A 249 9.83 18.07 -7.58
CA ALA A 249 9.46 17.75 -8.96
C ALA A 249 10.55 17.06 -9.83
N PRO A 250 11.84 17.45 -9.77
CA PRO A 250 12.88 16.84 -10.60
C PRO A 250 13.17 15.36 -10.33
N VAL A 251 12.83 14.85 -9.13
CA VAL A 251 13.17 13.49 -8.69
C VAL A 251 12.00 12.74 -8.04
N VAL A 252 10.83 13.36 -7.93
CA VAL A 252 9.66 12.76 -7.25
C VAL A 252 9.18 11.49 -7.95
N GLY A 253 9.23 11.43 -9.28
CA GLY A 253 8.87 10.22 -10.04
C GLY A 253 9.81 9.07 -9.74
N THR A 254 11.11 9.34 -9.68
CA THR A 254 12.15 8.38 -9.33
C THR A 254 11.98 7.87 -7.91
N ALA A 255 11.78 8.77 -6.93
CA ALA A 255 11.56 8.39 -5.53
C ALA A 255 10.32 7.51 -5.35
N ASN A 256 9.18 7.91 -5.95
CA ASN A 256 7.94 7.13 -5.95
C ASN A 256 8.10 5.77 -6.66
N GLY A 257 8.78 5.76 -7.81
CA GLY A 257 9.05 4.56 -8.60
C GLY A 257 9.91 3.56 -7.85
N VAL A 258 10.99 4.00 -7.23
CA VAL A 258 11.87 3.12 -6.44
C VAL A 258 11.16 2.62 -5.19
N ALA A 259 10.58 3.51 -4.38
CA ALA A 259 9.93 3.10 -3.13
C ALA A 259 8.73 2.17 -3.39
N GLY A 260 7.93 2.47 -4.43
CA GLY A 260 6.82 1.62 -4.84
C GLY A 260 7.26 0.28 -5.42
N GLY A 261 8.29 0.26 -6.27
CA GLY A 261 8.84 -0.97 -6.87
C GLY A 261 9.45 -1.90 -5.84
N TRP A 262 10.29 -1.36 -4.96
CA TRP A 262 10.96 -2.15 -3.93
C TRP A 262 10.01 -2.60 -2.83
N GLY A 263 8.93 -1.87 -2.57
CA GLY A 263 7.87 -2.41 -1.71
C GLY A 263 7.05 -3.51 -2.37
N ASN A 264 6.64 -3.32 -3.63
CA ASN A 264 5.93 -4.35 -4.40
C ASN A 264 6.75 -5.64 -4.56
N LEU A 265 8.09 -5.53 -4.63
CA LEU A 265 9.03 -6.65 -4.66
C LEU A 265 8.76 -7.67 -3.55
N GLY A 266 8.18 -7.26 -2.42
CA GLY A 266 7.80 -8.13 -1.32
C GLY A 266 6.91 -9.29 -1.77
N GLY A 267 6.00 -9.07 -2.72
CA GLY A 267 5.16 -10.13 -3.30
C GLY A 267 5.99 -11.20 -4.02
N GLY A 268 6.89 -10.79 -4.91
CA GLY A 268 7.79 -11.69 -5.63
C GLY A 268 8.82 -12.38 -4.72
N ALA A 269 9.43 -11.64 -3.80
CA ALA A 269 10.39 -12.17 -2.83
C ALA A 269 9.77 -13.26 -1.93
N THR A 270 8.49 -13.12 -1.59
CA THR A 270 7.76 -14.06 -0.74
C THR A 270 7.60 -15.44 -1.37
N GLN A 271 7.53 -15.51 -2.71
CA GLN A 271 7.52 -16.77 -3.45
C GLN A 271 8.80 -17.58 -3.25
N LEU A 272 9.92 -16.92 -2.92
CA LEU A 272 11.20 -17.57 -2.62
C LEU A 272 11.40 -17.74 -1.10
N ILE A 273 11.06 -16.72 -0.32
CA ILE A 273 11.29 -16.67 1.13
C ILE A 273 10.44 -17.71 1.87
N MET A 274 9.14 -17.79 1.58
CA MET A 274 8.24 -18.64 2.39
C MET A 274 8.50 -20.13 2.22
N PRO A 275 8.72 -20.67 1.00
CA PRO A 275 9.11 -22.07 0.86
C PRO A 275 10.44 -22.38 1.55
N LEU A 276 11.43 -21.48 1.48
CA LEU A 276 12.71 -21.65 2.18
C LEU A 276 12.52 -21.69 3.70
N VAL A 277 11.78 -20.73 4.26
CA VAL A 277 11.46 -20.68 5.70
C VAL A 277 10.71 -21.95 6.12
N PHE A 278 9.75 -22.40 5.33
CA PHE A 278 9.01 -23.64 5.59
C PHE A 278 9.93 -24.87 5.61
N SER A 279 10.82 -25.02 4.63
CA SER A 279 11.78 -26.12 4.57
C SER A 279 12.75 -26.10 5.76
N LEU A 280 13.29 -24.93 6.12
CA LEU A 280 14.16 -24.80 7.29
C LEU A 280 13.44 -25.22 8.59
N ILE A 281 12.18 -24.81 8.77
CA ILE A 281 11.38 -25.21 9.93
C ILE A 281 11.09 -26.73 9.92
N ARG A 282 10.91 -27.32 8.74
CA ARG A 282 10.75 -28.78 8.58
C ARG A 282 12.03 -29.52 8.96
N ASP A 283 13.19 -29.03 8.55
CA ASP A 283 14.50 -29.63 8.82
C ASP A 283 14.86 -29.55 10.32
N ILE A 284 14.37 -28.52 11.02
CA ILE A 284 14.48 -28.39 12.50
C ILE A 284 13.58 -29.42 13.23
N GLY A 285 12.69 -30.12 12.52
CA GLY A 285 11.90 -31.23 13.06
C GLY A 285 10.41 -30.94 13.23
N ALA A 286 9.91 -29.77 12.81
CA ALA A 286 8.48 -29.48 12.90
C ALA A 286 7.67 -30.32 11.89
N ALA A 287 6.50 -30.80 12.31
CA ALA A 287 5.54 -31.50 11.44
C ALA A 287 5.03 -30.58 10.30
N LYS A 288 4.61 -31.15 9.16
CA LYS A 288 4.13 -30.38 7.97
C LYS A 288 3.09 -29.31 8.33
N PHE A 289 2.09 -29.68 9.14
CA PHE A 289 0.99 -28.77 9.51
C PHE A 289 1.34 -27.78 10.61
N THR A 290 2.41 -28.02 11.36
CA THR A 290 2.93 -27.07 12.35
C THR A 290 3.91 -26.10 11.68
N ALA A 291 4.71 -26.58 10.73
CA ALA A 291 5.76 -25.81 10.07
C ALA A 291 5.22 -24.58 9.32
N TRP A 292 4.13 -24.74 8.53
CA TRP A 292 3.55 -23.60 7.83
C TRP A 292 2.97 -22.57 8.80
N ARG A 293 2.40 -23.00 9.93
CA ARG A 293 1.86 -22.08 10.96
C ARG A 293 2.97 -21.25 11.60
N ILE A 294 4.11 -21.88 11.93
CA ILE A 294 5.29 -21.20 12.47
C ILE A 294 5.85 -20.21 11.43
N ALA A 295 5.85 -20.57 10.14
CA ALA A 295 6.41 -19.72 9.08
C ALA A 295 5.77 -18.32 9.03
N PHE A 296 4.49 -18.16 9.40
CA PHE A 296 3.81 -16.87 9.43
C PHE A 296 4.27 -15.92 10.56
N PHE A 297 4.99 -16.41 11.57
CA PHE A 297 5.57 -15.54 12.59
C PHE A 297 6.68 -14.66 12.01
N ILE A 298 7.46 -15.16 11.05
CA ILE A 298 8.56 -14.41 10.43
C ILE A 298 8.07 -13.12 9.76
N PRO A 299 7.10 -13.14 8.82
CA PRO A 299 6.60 -11.93 8.21
C PRO A 299 5.84 -11.04 9.20
N ALA A 300 5.12 -11.61 10.17
CA ALA A 300 4.40 -10.86 11.19
C ALA A 300 5.35 -10.05 12.11
N VAL A 301 6.46 -10.66 12.53
CA VAL A 301 7.50 -10.02 13.33
C VAL A 301 8.18 -8.91 12.52
N PHE A 302 8.56 -9.20 11.28
CA PHE A 302 9.18 -8.22 10.39
C PHE A 302 8.28 -7.00 10.13
N GLN A 303 6.99 -7.25 9.86
CA GLN A 303 6.00 -6.20 9.71
C GLN A 303 5.82 -5.38 11.00
N MET A 304 5.80 -6.02 12.17
CA MET A 304 5.65 -5.30 13.44
C MET A 304 6.87 -4.42 13.75
N PHE A 305 8.08 -4.93 13.52
CA PHE A 305 9.31 -4.15 13.70
C PHE A 305 9.39 -2.94 12.77
N SER A 306 8.91 -3.06 11.53
CA SER A 306 8.92 -1.92 10.60
C SER A 306 8.02 -0.77 11.09
N ALA A 307 6.90 -1.06 11.76
CA ALA A 307 6.06 -0.03 12.40
C ALA A 307 6.79 0.71 13.52
N PHE A 308 7.52 -0.02 14.38
CA PHE A 308 8.29 0.60 15.44
C PHE A 308 9.45 1.45 14.89
N ALA A 309 10.12 0.97 13.85
CA ALA A 309 11.15 1.75 13.17
C ALA A 309 10.58 3.07 12.58
N ILE A 310 9.39 3.03 11.97
CA ILE A 310 8.68 4.23 11.50
C ILE A 310 8.42 5.20 12.65
N LEU A 311 7.89 4.71 13.77
CA LEU A 311 7.54 5.57 14.90
C LEU A 311 8.77 6.23 15.54
N ILE A 312 9.89 5.52 15.61
CA ILE A 312 11.11 5.99 16.28
C ILE A 312 11.95 6.89 15.36
N PHE A 313 12.07 6.54 14.08
CA PHE A 313 13.03 7.18 13.16
C PHE A 313 12.36 7.99 12.05
N GLY A 314 11.06 7.82 11.83
CA GLY A 314 10.30 8.49 10.78
C GLY A 314 10.03 9.95 11.09
N GLN A 315 9.86 10.74 10.03
CA GLN A 315 9.50 12.15 10.08
C GLN A 315 8.49 12.47 8.97
N ASP A 316 7.41 13.21 9.24
CA ASP A 316 6.32 13.40 8.27
C ASP A 316 6.70 14.28 7.06
N MET A 317 7.42 15.38 7.30
CA MET A 317 7.89 16.35 6.28
C MET A 317 9.34 16.76 6.58
N PRO A 318 10.05 17.41 5.62
CA PRO A 318 11.38 17.93 5.88
C PRO A 318 11.44 18.84 7.12
N ASP A 319 10.39 19.63 7.35
CA ASP A 319 10.26 20.58 8.46
C ASP A 319 9.90 19.94 9.81
N GLY A 320 9.56 18.64 9.83
CA GLY A 320 9.22 17.92 11.05
C GLY A 320 7.89 17.16 10.98
N ASN A 321 7.39 16.83 12.16
CA ASN A 321 6.18 16.03 12.33
C ASN A 321 4.91 16.90 12.29
N PHE A 322 3.82 16.37 11.71
CA PHE A 322 2.57 17.13 11.56
C PHE A 322 2.03 17.64 12.90
N HIS A 323 2.04 16.79 13.92
CA HIS A 323 1.51 17.14 15.24
C HIS A 323 2.26 18.31 15.89
N HIS A 324 3.57 18.42 15.70
CA HIS A 324 4.38 19.53 16.20
C HIS A 324 4.08 20.81 15.41
N LEU A 325 4.16 20.74 14.07
CA LEU A 325 3.91 21.89 13.19
C LEU A 325 2.49 22.46 13.34
N GLN A 326 1.51 21.61 13.64
CA GLN A 326 0.15 22.03 13.94
C GLN A 326 0.00 22.71 15.31
N LYS A 327 0.92 22.46 16.25
CA LYS A 327 0.94 23.11 17.57
C LYS A 327 1.67 24.44 17.53
N THR A 328 2.77 24.53 16.79
CA THR A 328 3.53 25.78 16.60
C THR A 328 2.81 26.75 15.68
N GLY A 329 1.90 26.26 14.84
CA GLY A 329 1.11 27.07 13.90
C GLY A 329 1.70 27.09 12.48
N ASP A 330 2.86 26.45 12.27
CA ASP A 330 3.56 26.38 10.99
C ASP A 330 2.84 25.51 9.95
N LYS A 331 1.89 24.67 10.39
CA LYS A 331 0.99 23.90 9.51
C LYS A 331 -0.46 24.02 9.96
N PRO A 332 -1.39 24.43 9.09
CA PRO A 332 -2.81 24.44 9.44
C PRO A 332 -3.36 23.02 9.60
N LYS A 333 -4.35 22.88 10.49
CA LYS A 333 -5.17 21.67 10.58
C LYS A 333 -6.28 21.73 9.55
N ASP A 334 -6.14 20.91 8.51
CA ASP A 334 -7.16 20.77 7.48
C ASP A 334 -8.38 19.99 7.98
N LYS A 335 -9.53 20.28 7.37
CA LYS A 335 -10.78 19.56 7.64
C LYS A 335 -10.90 18.35 6.75
N PHE A 336 -11.30 17.22 7.32
CA PHE A 336 -11.59 15.98 6.60
C PHE A 336 -12.47 16.21 5.36
N SER A 337 -13.58 16.97 5.52
CA SER A 337 -14.53 17.22 4.43
C SER A 337 -13.89 17.91 3.22
N ASN A 338 -12.99 18.86 3.47
CA ASN A 338 -12.37 19.65 2.39
C ASN A 338 -11.36 18.80 1.64
N VAL A 339 -10.47 18.12 2.36
CA VAL A 339 -9.47 17.24 1.76
C VAL A 339 -10.15 16.13 0.95
N PHE A 340 -11.18 15.51 1.51
CA PHE A 340 -11.92 14.46 0.82
C PHE A 340 -12.67 14.98 -0.40
N TYR A 341 -13.38 16.11 -0.28
CA TYR A 341 -14.13 16.71 -1.38
C TYR A 341 -13.23 17.09 -2.56
N HIS A 342 -12.14 17.82 -2.32
CA HIS A 342 -11.22 18.24 -3.38
C HIS A 342 -10.48 17.07 -4.03
N GLY A 343 -10.15 16.01 -3.26
CA GLY A 343 -9.59 14.79 -3.82
C GLY A 343 -10.60 14.01 -4.67
N PHE A 344 -11.77 13.70 -4.10
CA PHE A 344 -12.77 12.84 -4.71
C PHE A 344 -13.44 13.45 -5.94
N THR A 345 -13.63 14.77 -5.98
CA THR A 345 -14.24 15.46 -7.14
C THR A 345 -13.26 15.68 -8.30
N ASN A 346 -11.96 15.44 -8.10
CA ASN A 346 -10.96 15.67 -9.12
C ASN A 346 -10.97 14.56 -10.18
N TYR A 347 -11.48 14.87 -11.37
CA TYR A 347 -11.56 13.92 -12.48
C TYR A 347 -10.19 13.35 -12.90
N ARG A 348 -9.10 14.11 -12.74
CA ARG A 348 -7.74 13.64 -13.07
C ARG A 348 -7.35 12.46 -12.16
N GLY A 349 -7.73 12.53 -10.89
CA GLY A 349 -7.54 11.44 -9.93
C GLY A 349 -8.27 10.16 -10.35
N TRP A 350 -9.49 10.28 -10.89
CA TRP A 350 -10.24 9.12 -11.39
C TRP A 350 -9.65 8.52 -12.67
N ILE A 351 -9.19 9.35 -13.61
CA ILE A 351 -8.50 8.86 -14.81
C ILE A 351 -7.22 8.11 -14.42
N LEU A 352 -6.43 8.67 -13.48
CA LEU A 352 -5.24 8.00 -12.97
C LEU A 352 -5.60 6.72 -12.19
N ALA A 353 -6.70 6.69 -11.44
CA ALA A 353 -7.17 5.48 -10.76
C ALA A 353 -7.56 4.37 -11.75
N LEU A 354 -8.27 4.72 -12.84
CA LEU A 354 -8.60 3.77 -13.89
C LEU A 354 -7.35 3.25 -14.61
N THR A 355 -6.44 4.17 -14.97
CA THR A 355 -5.17 3.83 -15.61
C THR A 355 -4.34 2.91 -14.72
N TYR A 356 -4.24 3.24 -13.42
CA TYR A 356 -3.51 2.45 -12.44
C TYR A 356 -4.18 1.08 -12.18
N GLY A 357 -5.50 1.01 -12.30
CA GLY A 357 -6.27 -0.23 -12.33
C GLY A 357 -5.83 -1.20 -13.41
N TYR A 358 -5.47 -0.68 -14.60
CA TYR A 358 -5.01 -1.50 -15.72
C TYR A 358 -3.50 -1.51 -15.92
N CYS A 359 -2.70 -1.00 -14.98
CA CYS A 359 -1.29 -1.38 -14.85
C CYS A 359 -1.09 -2.24 -13.61
N PHE A 360 -1.12 -1.66 -12.42
CA PHE A 360 -0.90 -2.38 -11.17
C PHE A 360 -1.99 -3.44 -10.89
N GLY A 361 -3.24 -3.19 -11.28
CA GLY A 361 -4.27 -4.21 -11.12
C GLY A 361 -4.05 -5.43 -12.01
N VAL A 362 -3.61 -5.21 -13.25
CA VAL A 362 -3.20 -6.28 -14.17
C VAL A 362 -1.96 -7.00 -13.64
N GLU A 363 -0.96 -6.27 -13.13
CA GLU A 363 0.22 -6.84 -12.46
C GLU A 363 -0.20 -7.83 -11.36
N LEU A 364 -1.09 -7.41 -10.45
CA LEU A 364 -1.63 -8.27 -9.39
C LEU A 364 -2.44 -9.45 -9.93
N THR A 365 -3.23 -9.28 -10.98
CA THR A 365 -3.97 -10.40 -11.58
C THR A 365 -3.01 -11.42 -12.18
N VAL A 366 -2.00 -10.97 -12.93
CA VAL A 366 -0.98 -11.83 -13.54
C VAL A 366 -0.21 -12.58 -12.46
N ASP A 367 0.24 -11.92 -11.40
CA ASP A 367 0.90 -12.57 -10.26
C ASP A 367 0.10 -13.74 -9.67
N ASN A 368 -1.23 -13.66 -9.68
CA ASN A 368 -2.11 -14.72 -9.16
C ASN A 368 -2.32 -15.88 -10.12
N ILE A 369 -2.28 -15.65 -11.44
CA ILE A 369 -2.64 -16.67 -12.44
C ILE A 369 -1.45 -17.25 -13.21
N ILE A 370 -0.30 -16.55 -13.24
CA ILE A 370 0.75 -16.82 -14.22
C ILE A 370 1.47 -18.15 -13.97
N ALA A 371 1.66 -18.53 -12.70
CA ALA A 371 2.22 -19.84 -12.35
C ALA A 371 1.31 -20.97 -12.84
N GLU A 372 0.00 -20.86 -12.58
CA GLU A 372 -0.99 -21.85 -13.02
C GLU A 372 -1.12 -21.87 -14.55
N TYR A 373 -1.05 -20.72 -15.20
CA TYR A 373 -1.03 -20.62 -16.66
C TYR A 373 0.13 -21.42 -17.27
N PHE A 374 1.36 -21.25 -16.78
CA PHE A 374 2.51 -21.99 -17.31
C PHE A 374 2.48 -23.48 -16.94
N TYR A 375 1.95 -23.81 -15.76
CA TYR A 375 1.75 -25.20 -15.34
C TYR A 375 0.77 -25.92 -16.26
N ASP A 376 -0.45 -25.38 -16.46
CA ASP A 376 -1.49 -26.04 -17.24
C ASP A 376 -1.23 -25.99 -18.75
N ARG A 377 -0.73 -24.85 -19.26
CA ARG A 377 -0.60 -24.65 -20.71
C ARG A 377 0.55 -25.43 -21.33
N PHE A 378 1.64 -25.55 -20.58
CA PHE A 378 2.91 -26.10 -21.07
C PHE A 378 3.36 -27.36 -20.31
N ASN A 379 2.52 -27.90 -19.40
CA ASN A 379 2.83 -29.07 -18.57
C ASN A 379 4.16 -28.94 -17.82
N LEU A 380 4.48 -27.73 -17.33
CA LEU A 380 5.68 -27.52 -16.51
C LEU A 380 5.47 -28.09 -15.12
N ASP A 381 6.57 -28.43 -14.45
CA ASP A 381 6.54 -28.70 -13.02
C ASP A 381 6.24 -27.41 -12.24
N LEU A 382 5.62 -27.57 -11.06
CA LEU A 382 5.20 -26.45 -10.23
C LEU A 382 6.39 -25.55 -9.83
N HIS A 383 7.58 -26.13 -9.68
CA HIS A 383 8.79 -25.40 -9.32
C HIS A 383 9.24 -24.48 -10.47
N THR A 384 9.37 -24.97 -11.70
CA THR A 384 9.75 -24.11 -12.85
C THR A 384 8.68 -23.08 -13.15
N ALA A 385 7.40 -23.45 -13.10
CA ALA A 385 6.30 -22.49 -13.28
C ALA A 385 6.33 -21.38 -12.21
N GLY A 386 6.64 -21.74 -10.95
CA GLY A 386 6.85 -20.79 -9.86
C GLY A 386 8.06 -19.87 -10.05
N LEU A 387 9.18 -20.37 -10.57
CA LEU A 387 10.35 -19.56 -10.90
C LEU A 387 10.07 -18.56 -12.03
N ILE A 388 9.36 -19.00 -13.08
CA ILE A 388 8.91 -18.12 -14.17
C ILE A 388 7.97 -17.04 -13.60
N ALA A 389 7.01 -17.40 -12.76
CA ALA A 389 6.12 -16.45 -12.10
C ALA A 389 6.89 -15.45 -11.21
N ALA A 390 7.88 -15.92 -10.45
CA ALA A 390 8.72 -15.06 -9.62
C ALA A 390 9.49 -14.04 -10.47
N SER A 391 9.93 -14.39 -11.68
CA SER A 391 10.61 -13.45 -12.58
C SER A 391 9.74 -12.25 -12.98
N PHE A 392 8.43 -12.44 -13.12
CA PHE A 392 7.46 -11.36 -13.37
C PHE A 392 7.40 -10.42 -12.16
N GLY A 393 7.16 -10.94 -10.96
CA GLY A 393 7.10 -10.12 -9.75
C GLY A 393 8.42 -9.42 -9.41
N LEU A 394 9.56 -10.09 -9.60
CA LEU A 394 10.92 -9.56 -9.35
C LEU A 394 11.30 -8.42 -10.31
N ALA A 395 10.68 -8.32 -11.48
CA ALA A 395 10.92 -7.21 -12.41
C ALA A 395 10.60 -5.84 -11.76
N ASN A 396 9.81 -5.80 -10.68
CA ASN A 396 9.48 -4.56 -9.95
C ASN A 396 10.72 -3.89 -9.34
N LEU A 397 11.79 -4.66 -9.13
CA LEU A 397 13.07 -4.15 -8.65
C LEU A 397 13.68 -3.09 -9.59
N VAL A 398 13.41 -3.20 -10.91
CA VAL A 398 14.04 -2.38 -11.95
C VAL A 398 13.01 -1.61 -12.77
N SER A 399 11.95 -2.28 -13.22
CA SER A 399 11.01 -1.75 -14.21
C SER A 399 10.23 -0.54 -13.68
N ARG A 400 9.75 -0.63 -12.44
CA ARG A 400 9.01 0.45 -11.79
C ARG A 400 9.89 1.68 -11.47
N PRO A 401 11.11 1.52 -10.90
CA PRO A 401 12.11 2.59 -10.88
C PRO A 401 12.39 3.21 -12.25
N ALA A 402 12.55 2.38 -13.29
CA ALA A 402 12.83 2.86 -14.65
C ALA A 402 11.69 3.73 -15.18
N GLY A 403 10.43 3.38 -14.90
CA GLY A 403 9.28 4.22 -15.21
C GLY A 403 9.28 5.57 -14.48
N GLY A 404 9.63 5.58 -13.19
CA GLY A 404 9.79 6.81 -12.41
C GLY A 404 10.89 7.72 -12.94
N LEU A 405 12.07 7.14 -13.22
CA LEU A 405 13.20 7.83 -13.83
C LEU A 405 12.85 8.37 -15.23
N LEU A 406 12.16 7.57 -16.04
CA LEU A 406 11.67 8.00 -17.34
C LEU A 406 10.73 9.19 -17.21
N SER A 407 9.80 9.16 -16.25
CA SER A 407 8.88 10.27 -15.95
C SER A 407 9.63 11.58 -15.71
N ASP A 408 10.62 11.55 -14.81
CA ASP A 408 11.40 12.74 -14.46
C ASP A 408 12.32 13.19 -15.62
N ALA A 409 12.88 12.24 -16.39
CA ALA A 409 13.71 12.53 -17.54
C ALA A 409 12.94 13.22 -18.68
N VAL A 410 11.72 12.74 -18.98
CA VAL A 410 10.87 13.38 -20.00
C VAL A 410 10.31 14.70 -19.50
N ALA A 411 10.02 14.83 -18.20
CA ALA A 411 9.55 16.07 -17.59
C ALA A 411 10.58 17.20 -17.71
N ARG A 412 11.88 16.91 -17.50
CA ARG A 412 12.95 17.90 -17.69
C ARG A 412 12.99 18.54 -19.08
N ARG A 413 12.54 17.82 -20.13
CA ARG A 413 12.55 18.31 -21.51
C ARG A 413 11.20 18.81 -22.00
N PHE A 414 10.13 18.09 -21.67
CA PHE A 414 8.79 18.28 -22.22
C PHE A 414 7.71 18.55 -21.15
N GLY A 415 8.10 18.71 -19.88
CA GLY A 415 7.21 19.03 -18.77
C GLY A 415 6.15 17.95 -18.50
N MET A 416 5.01 18.36 -17.97
CA MET A 416 3.88 17.48 -17.68
C MET A 416 3.36 16.77 -18.95
N ARG A 417 3.41 17.45 -20.10
CA ARG A 417 3.04 16.85 -21.39
C ARG A 417 3.91 15.64 -21.72
N GLY A 418 5.20 15.71 -21.42
CA GLY A 418 6.14 14.59 -21.54
C GLY A 418 5.74 13.41 -20.65
N ARG A 419 5.41 13.67 -19.38
CA ARG A 419 4.98 12.63 -18.43
C ARG A 419 3.74 11.88 -18.92
N LEU A 420 2.73 12.62 -19.41
CA LEU A 420 1.49 12.02 -19.92
C LEU A 420 1.71 11.18 -21.18
N TRP A 421 2.52 11.66 -22.14
CA TRP A 421 2.85 10.89 -23.35
C TRP A 421 3.65 9.63 -23.04
N ALA A 422 4.63 9.71 -22.14
CA ALA A 422 5.41 8.56 -21.71
C ALA A 422 4.52 7.50 -21.03
N LEU A 423 3.62 7.93 -20.14
CA LEU A 423 2.65 7.04 -19.50
C LEU A 423 1.76 6.34 -20.53
N TRP A 424 1.15 7.09 -21.45
CA TRP A 424 0.27 6.54 -22.48
C TRP A 424 0.99 5.53 -23.39
N LEU A 425 2.21 5.86 -23.85
CA LEU A 425 2.98 5.01 -24.75
C LEU A 425 3.41 3.71 -24.08
N VAL A 426 4.01 3.79 -22.89
CA VAL A 426 4.50 2.61 -22.14
C VAL A 426 3.32 1.70 -21.79
N GLN A 427 2.21 2.25 -21.32
CA GLN A 427 1.02 1.49 -20.96
C GLN A 427 0.38 0.82 -22.19
N THR A 428 0.29 1.51 -23.32
CA THR A 428 -0.26 0.95 -24.57
C THR A 428 0.59 -0.19 -25.10
N ILE A 429 1.93 -0.03 -25.10
CA ILE A 429 2.86 -1.10 -25.49
C ILE A 429 2.71 -2.31 -24.56
N GLY A 430 2.58 -2.08 -23.24
CA GLY A 430 2.26 -3.14 -22.28
C GLY A 430 0.96 -3.88 -22.62
N GLY A 431 -0.08 -3.15 -23.01
CA GLY A 431 -1.35 -3.72 -23.47
C GLY A 431 -1.20 -4.60 -24.71
N VAL A 432 -0.46 -4.13 -25.72
CA VAL A 432 -0.18 -4.92 -26.94
C VAL A 432 0.62 -6.18 -26.62
N LEU A 433 1.65 -6.10 -25.76
CA LEU A 433 2.42 -7.26 -25.33
C LEU A 433 1.56 -8.28 -24.55
N CYS A 434 0.61 -7.80 -23.74
CA CYS A 434 -0.36 -8.65 -23.06
C CYS A 434 -1.29 -9.38 -24.04
N VAL A 435 -1.75 -8.70 -25.10
CA VAL A 435 -2.51 -9.35 -26.18
C VAL A 435 -1.66 -10.44 -26.85
N ILE A 436 -0.41 -10.13 -27.18
CA ILE A 436 0.51 -11.09 -27.82
C ILE A 436 0.74 -12.31 -26.90
N LEU A 437 0.91 -12.11 -25.59
CA LEU A 437 1.12 -13.20 -24.63
C LEU A 437 -0.03 -14.23 -24.68
N GLY A 438 -1.28 -13.76 -24.77
CA GLY A 438 -2.44 -14.64 -24.87
C GLY A 438 -2.54 -15.40 -26.21
N LEU A 439 -1.92 -14.90 -27.27
CA LEU A 439 -1.95 -15.51 -28.61
C LEU A 439 -0.80 -16.49 -28.87
N VAL A 440 0.32 -16.34 -28.16
CA VAL A 440 1.52 -17.15 -28.38
C VAL A 440 1.33 -18.57 -27.80
N GLY A 441 1.66 -19.58 -28.60
CA GLY A 441 1.59 -20.99 -28.21
C GLY A 441 2.93 -21.66 -27.89
N SER A 442 4.05 -20.95 -28.00
CA SER A 442 5.41 -21.48 -27.76
C SER A 442 5.91 -21.08 -26.37
N LEU A 443 6.42 -22.04 -25.59
CA LEU A 443 6.88 -21.82 -24.22
C LEU A 443 7.94 -20.71 -24.13
N SER A 444 9.02 -20.81 -24.92
CA SER A 444 10.13 -19.85 -24.87
C SER A 444 9.67 -18.44 -25.27
N THR A 445 8.80 -18.35 -26.27
CA THR A 445 8.26 -17.07 -26.72
C THR A 445 7.31 -16.48 -25.67
N SER A 446 6.46 -17.28 -25.02
CA SER A 446 5.58 -16.83 -23.95
C SER A 446 6.36 -16.29 -22.76
N ILE A 447 7.48 -16.92 -22.37
CA ILE A 447 8.34 -16.42 -21.29
C ILE A 447 8.95 -15.06 -21.69
N ILE A 448 9.50 -14.93 -22.91
CA ILE A 448 10.10 -13.67 -23.37
C ILE A 448 9.04 -12.55 -23.42
N VAL A 449 7.89 -12.81 -24.02
CA VAL A 449 6.80 -11.82 -24.13
C VAL A 449 6.28 -11.45 -22.75
N MET A 450 6.14 -12.41 -21.84
CA MET A 450 5.76 -12.16 -20.44
C MET A 450 6.76 -11.24 -19.75
N LEU A 451 8.07 -11.47 -19.89
CA LEU A 451 9.10 -10.61 -19.29
C LEU A 451 9.07 -9.19 -19.87
N LEU A 452 8.92 -9.05 -21.19
CA LEU A 452 8.77 -7.74 -21.83
C LEU A 452 7.51 -7.03 -21.30
N PHE A 453 6.37 -7.71 -21.33
CA PHE A 453 5.11 -7.21 -20.80
C PHE A 453 5.24 -6.75 -19.34
N SER A 454 5.89 -7.56 -18.50
CA SER A 454 6.20 -7.25 -17.10
C SER A 454 6.94 -5.92 -16.94
N MET A 455 7.93 -5.66 -17.79
CA MET A 455 8.69 -4.42 -17.73
C MET A 455 7.82 -3.20 -18.05
N PHE A 456 6.99 -3.27 -19.10
CA PHE A 456 6.13 -2.15 -19.49
C PHE A 456 5.01 -1.88 -18.49
N VAL A 457 4.32 -2.92 -18.00
CA VAL A 457 3.20 -2.76 -17.06
C VAL A 457 3.69 -2.15 -15.73
N GLN A 458 4.85 -2.57 -15.24
CA GLN A 458 5.42 -2.04 -13.99
C GLN A 458 6.05 -0.66 -14.19
N ALA A 459 6.67 -0.38 -15.35
CA ALA A 459 7.14 0.96 -15.68
C ALA A 459 5.98 1.96 -15.76
N ALA A 460 4.81 1.56 -16.27
CA ALA A 460 3.62 2.39 -16.25
C ALA A 460 3.13 2.72 -14.82
N CYS A 461 3.29 1.79 -13.88
CA CYS A 461 3.03 2.06 -12.46
C CYS A 461 3.92 3.19 -11.91
N GLY A 462 5.21 3.19 -12.29
CA GLY A 462 6.17 4.24 -11.92
C GLY A 462 5.85 5.59 -12.57
N LEU A 463 5.52 5.59 -13.88
CA LEU A 463 5.11 6.78 -14.62
C LEU A 463 3.86 7.43 -14.04
N THR A 464 2.88 6.63 -13.61
CA THR A 464 1.64 7.10 -12.98
C THR A 464 1.91 7.93 -11.73
N PHE A 465 2.77 7.43 -10.83
CA PHE A 465 3.13 8.16 -9.61
C PHE A 465 4.18 9.27 -9.83
N GLY A 466 4.66 9.44 -11.06
CA GLY A 466 5.30 10.68 -11.49
C GLY A 466 4.31 11.80 -11.82
N VAL A 467 3.02 11.50 -12.06
CA VAL A 467 1.97 12.49 -12.38
C VAL A 467 1.10 12.81 -11.16
N VAL A 468 0.76 11.80 -10.36
CA VAL A 468 -0.08 11.91 -9.15
C VAL A 468 0.27 13.11 -8.24
N PRO A 469 1.56 13.39 -7.93
CA PRO A 469 1.92 14.46 -6.99
C PRO A 469 1.47 15.86 -7.42
N PHE A 470 1.23 16.06 -8.72
CA PHE A 470 0.90 17.36 -9.29
C PHE A 470 -0.60 17.62 -9.43
N VAL A 471 -1.44 16.61 -9.20
CA VAL A 471 -2.89 16.70 -9.37
C VAL A 471 -3.54 17.61 -8.34
N SER A 472 -3.15 17.47 -7.07
CA SER A 472 -3.64 18.28 -5.95
C SER A 472 -2.59 18.35 -4.86
N ARG A 473 -2.38 19.54 -4.30
CA ARG A 473 -1.43 19.75 -3.20
C ARG A 473 -2.09 19.59 -1.84
N ARG A 474 -3.36 20.02 -1.71
CA ARG A 474 -4.17 19.91 -0.48
C ARG A 474 -4.64 18.48 -0.23
N SER A 475 -4.98 17.74 -1.28
CA SER A 475 -5.59 16.40 -1.21
C SER A 475 -4.71 15.30 -1.83
N LEU A 476 -3.39 15.46 -1.68
CA LEU A 476 -2.39 14.55 -2.24
C LEU A 476 -2.59 13.10 -1.78
N GLY A 477 -2.90 12.89 -0.49
CA GLY A 477 -3.16 11.59 0.09
C GLY A 477 -4.41 10.95 -0.49
N VAL A 478 -5.53 11.67 -0.54
CA VAL A 478 -6.78 11.17 -1.16
C VAL A 478 -6.57 10.81 -2.63
N ILE A 479 -5.90 11.64 -3.44
CA ILE A 479 -5.62 11.32 -4.85
C ILE A 479 -4.71 10.09 -4.97
N SER A 480 -3.69 9.97 -4.14
CA SER A 480 -2.80 8.78 -4.09
C SER A 480 -3.58 7.53 -3.67
N GLY A 481 -4.51 7.68 -2.72
CA GLY A 481 -5.39 6.64 -2.21
C GLY A 481 -6.39 6.16 -3.25
N MET A 482 -7.02 7.08 -3.99
CA MET A 482 -7.91 6.76 -5.10
C MET A 482 -7.15 6.08 -6.23
N THR A 483 -5.99 6.62 -6.61
CA THR A 483 -5.16 6.04 -7.68
C THR A 483 -4.72 4.63 -7.31
N GLY A 484 -4.16 4.45 -6.12
CA GLY A 484 -3.78 3.14 -5.61
C GLY A 484 -4.96 2.19 -5.44
N GLY A 485 -6.11 2.67 -4.96
CA GLY A 485 -7.34 1.89 -4.82
C GLY A 485 -7.84 1.37 -6.16
N GLY A 486 -7.75 2.19 -7.22
CA GLY A 486 -8.04 1.80 -8.60
C GLY A 486 -7.26 0.58 -9.05
N GLY A 487 -5.99 0.47 -8.66
CA GLY A 487 -5.14 -0.72 -8.83
C GLY A 487 -5.79 -2.01 -8.30
N ASN A 488 -6.25 -1.99 -7.05
CA ASN A 488 -6.88 -3.16 -6.42
C ASN A 488 -8.25 -3.48 -7.03
N VAL A 489 -9.03 -2.45 -7.38
CA VAL A 489 -10.30 -2.62 -8.10
C VAL A 489 -10.06 -3.28 -9.45
N GLY A 490 -9.06 -2.82 -10.20
CA GLY A 490 -8.66 -3.40 -11.48
C GLY A 490 -8.30 -4.87 -11.36
N ALA A 491 -7.53 -5.25 -10.34
CA ALA A 491 -7.18 -6.65 -10.08
C ALA A 491 -8.41 -7.52 -9.80
N VAL A 492 -9.30 -7.07 -8.92
CA VAL A 492 -10.52 -7.80 -8.54
C VAL A 492 -11.45 -7.93 -9.75
N LEU A 493 -11.69 -6.85 -10.50
CA LEU A 493 -12.54 -6.88 -11.69
C LEU A 493 -11.96 -7.81 -12.76
N THR A 494 -10.68 -7.71 -13.06
CA THR A 494 -10.01 -8.54 -14.07
C THR A 494 -10.05 -10.01 -13.67
N GLN A 495 -9.78 -10.34 -12.40
CA GLN A 495 -9.89 -11.71 -11.89
C GLN A 495 -11.33 -12.25 -12.02
N LEU A 496 -12.34 -11.45 -11.65
CA LEU A 496 -13.75 -11.84 -11.69
C LEU A 496 -14.28 -12.02 -13.12
N ILE A 497 -13.87 -11.15 -14.05
CA ILE A 497 -14.40 -11.13 -15.43
C ILE A 497 -13.73 -12.20 -16.29
N PHE A 498 -12.41 -12.36 -16.19
CA PHE A 498 -11.65 -13.16 -17.15
C PHE A 498 -11.15 -14.50 -16.60
N PHE A 499 -10.96 -14.61 -15.29
CA PHE A 499 -10.26 -15.76 -14.69
C PHE A 499 -11.08 -16.51 -13.65
N LYS A 500 -12.31 -16.07 -13.34
CA LYS A 500 -13.23 -16.78 -12.45
C LYS A 500 -14.25 -17.60 -13.25
N GLY A 501 -14.27 -18.91 -12.99
CA GLY A 501 -15.19 -19.85 -13.63
C GLY A 501 -14.69 -20.35 -14.99
N SER A 502 -15.53 -21.13 -15.68
CA SER A 502 -15.18 -21.82 -16.94
C SER A 502 -15.54 -21.03 -18.21
N ARG A 503 -15.87 -19.73 -18.10
CA ARG A 503 -16.39 -18.94 -19.24
C ARG A 503 -15.33 -18.68 -20.31
N TYR A 504 -14.10 -18.41 -19.90
CA TYR A 504 -12.99 -18.12 -20.81
C TYR A 504 -11.80 -19.01 -20.46
N SER A 505 -11.05 -19.43 -21.49
CA SER A 505 -9.73 -20.02 -21.29
C SER A 505 -8.76 -18.95 -20.79
N LYS A 506 -7.69 -19.35 -20.09
CA LYS A 506 -6.70 -18.41 -19.54
C LYS A 506 -6.04 -17.56 -20.63
N GLU A 507 -5.78 -18.13 -21.80
CA GLU A 507 -5.23 -17.46 -23.00
C GLU A 507 -6.16 -16.35 -23.49
N THR A 508 -7.45 -16.67 -23.59
CA THR A 508 -8.48 -15.70 -23.99
C THR A 508 -8.60 -14.60 -22.96
N GLY A 509 -8.56 -14.97 -21.67
CA GLY A 509 -8.57 -14.02 -20.56
C GLY A 509 -7.40 -13.03 -20.61
N ILE A 510 -6.18 -13.52 -20.84
CA ILE A 510 -4.97 -12.69 -20.99
C ILE A 510 -5.08 -11.76 -22.21
N THR A 511 -5.62 -12.26 -23.32
CA THR A 511 -5.84 -11.46 -24.54
C THR A 511 -6.82 -10.31 -24.29
N LEU A 512 -7.99 -10.61 -23.71
CA LEU A 512 -9.01 -9.61 -23.40
C LEU A 512 -8.55 -8.60 -22.35
N MET A 513 -7.75 -9.04 -21.37
CA MET A 513 -7.08 -8.17 -20.42
C MET A 513 -6.18 -7.17 -21.14
N GLY A 514 -5.38 -7.60 -22.12
CA GLY A 514 -4.55 -6.71 -22.94
C GLY A 514 -5.35 -5.66 -23.72
N VAL A 515 -6.51 -6.04 -24.28
CA VAL A 515 -7.43 -5.09 -24.93
C VAL A 515 -7.96 -4.07 -23.93
N MET A 516 -8.33 -4.51 -22.72
CA MET A 516 -8.81 -3.60 -21.68
C MET A 516 -7.73 -2.60 -21.25
N ILE A 517 -6.45 -3.01 -21.18
CA ILE A 517 -5.35 -2.08 -20.91
C ILE A 517 -5.34 -0.95 -21.92
N ILE A 518 -5.40 -1.26 -23.22
CA ILE A 518 -5.39 -0.27 -24.30
C ILE A 518 -6.61 0.66 -24.18
N CYS A 519 -7.80 0.11 -24.02
CA CYS A 519 -9.05 0.88 -23.86
C CYS A 519 -9.00 1.83 -22.65
N CYS A 520 -8.54 1.33 -21.49
CA CYS A 520 -8.46 2.11 -20.26
C CYS A 520 -7.27 3.08 -20.21
N THR A 521 -6.40 3.07 -21.24
CA THR A 521 -5.31 4.04 -21.42
C THR A 521 -5.77 5.27 -22.23
N LEU A 522 -6.80 5.13 -23.07
CA LEU A 522 -7.35 6.24 -23.87
C LEU A 522 -7.78 7.45 -23.01
N PRO A 523 -8.40 7.27 -21.82
CA PRO A 523 -8.81 8.39 -20.98
C PRO A 523 -7.68 9.34 -20.56
N ILE A 524 -6.41 8.91 -20.58
CA ILE A 524 -5.25 9.77 -20.28
C ILE A 524 -5.20 10.99 -21.22
N ALA A 525 -5.68 10.85 -22.46
CA ALA A 525 -5.75 11.95 -23.42
C ALA A 525 -6.64 13.12 -22.95
N PHE A 526 -7.59 12.87 -22.04
CA PHE A 526 -8.48 13.88 -21.46
C PHE A 526 -7.91 14.53 -20.19
N ILE A 527 -6.75 14.08 -19.68
CA ILE A 527 -6.08 14.78 -18.58
C ILE A 527 -5.56 16.12 -19.12
N HIS A 528 -6.09 17.20 -18.56
CA HIS A 528 -5.71 18.57 -18.92
C HIS A 528 -5.41 19.39 -17.67
N PHE A 529 -4.20 19.95 -17.59
CA PHE A 529 -3.81 20.93 -16.59
C PHE A 529 -3.92 22.33 -17.22
N PRO A 530 -4.73 23.26 -16.71
CA PRO A 530 -4.90 24.59 -17.29
C PRO A 530 -3.57 25.32 -17.57
N GLN A 531 -2.61 25.17 -16.65
CA GLN A 531 -1.29 25.81 -16.68
C GLN A 531 -0.27 25.13 -17.61
N TRP A 532 -0.36 23.81 -17.83
CA TRP A 532 0.63 23.03 -18.60
C TRP A 532 0.08 22.41 -19.89
N GLY A 533 -1.23 22.42 -20.07
CA GLY A 533 -1.94 21.71 -21.13
C GLY A 533 -2.21 20.24 -20.80
N GLY A 534 -2.51 19.47 -21.84
CA GLY A 534 -2.66 18.02 -21.79
C GLY A 534 -1.77 17.34 -22.83
N MET A 535 -2.09 16.08 -23.20
CA MET A 535 -1.35 15.37 -24.24
C MET A 535 -1.50 16.04 -25.62
N LEU A 536 -2.74 16.39 -25.97
CA LEU A 536 -3.14 16.88 -27.28
C LEU A 536 -3.35 18.40 -27.32
N CYS A 537 -3.65 19.02 -26.18
CA CYS A 537 -3.96 20.45 -26.06
C CYS A 537 -2.82 21.20 -25.35
N GLY A 538 -2.52 22.42 -25.81
CA GLY A 538 -1.62 23.34 -25.09
C GLY A 538 -2.26 23.93 -23.83
N PRO A 539 -1.52 24.76 -23.07
CA PRO A 539 -2.07 25.54 -21.95
C PRO A 539 -3.28 26.39 -22.36
N SER A 540 -4.19 26.65 -21.43
CA SER A 540 -5.40 27.44 -21.69
C SER A 540 -5.07 28.88 -22.11
N SER A 541 -5.67 29.35 -23.20
CA SER A 541 -5.46 30.72 -23.73
C SER A 541 -6.25 31.81 -23.00
N THR A 542 -7.22 31.43 -22.16
CA THR A 542 -8.10 32.35 -21.45
C THR A 542 -7.42 32.81 -20.15
N LYS A 543 -6.91 34.07 -20.11
CA LYS A 543 -6.22 34.73 -18.97
C LYS A 543 -5.19 33.82 -18.27
N ASN A 544 -3.92 33.86 -18.69
CA ASN A 544 -2.71 33.34 -17.99
C ASN A 544 -2.98 32.59 -16.67
N VAL A 545 -3.59 31.40 -16.72
CA VAL A 545 -3.86 30.62 -15.51
C VAL A 545 -2.53 30.10 -15.03
N THR A 546 -2.02 30.68 -13.95
CA THR A 546 -0.73 30.32 -13.39
C THR A 546 -0.83 29.05 -12.55
N GLU A 547 0.32 28.42 -12.26
CA GLU A 547 0.41 27.34 -11.27
C GLU A 547 -0.14 27.79 -9.92
N GLU A 548 0.11 29.06 -9.54
CA GLU A 548 -0.41 29.67 -8.33
C GLU A 548 -1.94 29.66 -8.36
N ASP A 549 -2.57 30.19 -9.40
CA ASP A 549 -4.04 30.21 -9.52
C ASP A 549 -4.65 28.81 -9.40
N TYR A 550 -4.01 27.81 -10.01
CA TYR A 550 -4.45 26.42 -9.96
C TYR A 550 -4.46 25.88 -8.52
N TYR A 551 -3.32 25.91 -7.82
CA TYR A 551 -3.25 25.36 -6.46
C TYR A 551 -3.98 26.23 -5.42
N MET A 552 -4.09 27.53 -5.69
CA MET A 552 -4.84 28.46 -4.86
C MET A 552 -6.35 28.29 -4.98
N SER A 553 -6.85 27.67 -6.05
CA SER A 553 -8.28 27.39 -6.21
C SER A 553 -8.82 26.37 -5.18
N GLU A 554 -7.94 25.57 -4.57
CA GLU A 554 -8.30 24.60 -3.52
C GLU A 554 -8.57 25.26 -2.16
N TRP A 555 -8.34 26.57 -2.03
CA TRP A 555 -8.45 27.31 -0.77
C TRP A 555 -9.51 28.41 -0.84
N THR A 556 -10.35 28.51 0.20
CA THR A 556 -11.35 29.57 0.32
C THR A 556 -10.70 30.91 0.69
N SER A 557 -11.34 32.04 0.38
CA SER A 557 -10.80 33.39 0.71
C SER A 557 -10.50 33.54 2.21
N LYS A 558 -11.35 32.99 3.07
CA LYS A 558 -11.16 32.99 4.54
C LYS A 558 -9.95 32.16 5.00
N GLU A 559 -9.62 31.09 4.29
CA GLU A 559 -8.41 30.30 4.55
C GLU A 559 -7.17 30.99 4.00
N LYS A 560 -7.32 31.73 2.88
CA LYS A 560 -6.25 32.52 2.29
C LYS A 560 -5.81 33.66 3.20
N GLU A 561 -6.76 34.41 3.75
CA GLU A 561 -6.49 35.48 4.74
C GLU A 561 -5.74 34.96 5.99
N LYS A 562 -5.92 33.68 6.33
CA LYS A 562 -5.22 33.02 7.45
C LYS A 562 -3.86 32.44 7.08
N GLY A 563 -3.42 32.57 5.82
CA GLY A 563 -2.13 32.07 5.35
C GLY A 563 -2.05 30.55 5.14
N PHE A 564 -3.17 29.81 5.20
CA PHE A 564 -3.15 28.34 5.17
C PHE A 564 -2.66 27.75 3.84
N HIS A 565 -2.67 28.58 2.79
CA HIS A 565 -2.26 28.26 1.44
C HIS A 565 -0.74 28.37 1.20
N GLY A 566 0.06 28.82 2.18
CA GLY A 566 1.48 29.12 1.98
C GLY A 566 2.30 27.97 1.38
N ALA A 567 2.04 26.72 1.80
CA ALA A 567 2.68 25.54 1.22
C ALA A 567 2.28 25.30 -0.25
N SER A 568 1.05 25.68 -0.64
CA SER A 568 0.58 25.57 -2.03
C SER A 568 1.25 26.61 -2.93
N VAL A 569 1.55 27.80 -2.40
CA VAL A 569 2.29 28.85 -3.13
C VAL A 569 3.71 28.39 -3.42
N LYS A 570 4.46 27.95 -2.39
CA LYS A 570 5.82 27.42 -2.58
C LYS A 570 5.85 26.24 -3.57
N PHE A 571 4.89 25.33 -3.45
CA PHE A 571 4.77 24.21 -4.38
C PHE A 571 4.51 24.67 -5.82
N SER A 572 3.68 25.70 -6.01
CA SER A 572 3.37 26.23 -7.33
C SER A 572 4.59 26.84 -8.02
N GLU A 573 5.47 27.51 -7.27
CA GLU A 573 6.75 28.05 -7.77
C GLU A 573 7.68 26.92 -8.22
N ASN A 574 7.85 25.90 -7.37
CA ASN A 574 8.71 24.73 -7.66
C ASN A 574 8.18 23.91 -8.84
N SER A 575 6.86 23.92 -9.06
CA SER A 575 6.21 23.18 -10.14
C SER A 575 6.25 23.89 -11.49
N ARG A 576 6.72 25.14 -11.58
CA ARG A 576 6.91 25.84 -12.88
C ARG A 576 7.84 25.08 -13.83
N SER A 577 8.76 24.29 -13.28
CA SER A 577 9.64 23.39 -14.05
C SER A 577 8.88 22.39 -14.94
N GLU A 578 7.60 22.09 -14.63
CA GLU A 578 6.75 21.21 -15.42
C GLU A 578 6.17 21.86 -16.69
N ARG A 579 6.50 23.14 -16.98
CA ARG A 579 6.27 23.76 -18.30
C ARG A 579 7.21 23.24 -19.39
N GLY A 580 8.37 22.70 -18.99
CA GLY A 580 9.42 22.21 -19.89
C GLY A 580 10.25 23.33 -20.54
N ARG A 581 11.43 22.95 -21.08
CA ARG A 581 12.48 23.87 -21.57
C ARG A 581 12.06 24.91 -22.62
N LYS A 582 10.98 24.68 -23.38
CA LYS A 582 10.54 25.61 -24.44
C LYS A 582 9.79 26.84 -23.89
N LEU A 583 9.21 26.76 -22.70
CA LEU A 583 8.40 27.84 -22.11
C LEU A 583 9.14 28.66 -21.05
N ASP A 584 10.23 28.14 -20.47
CA ASP A 584 11.07 28.88 -19.51
C ASP A 584 11.72 30.14 -20.12
N SER A 585 11.83 30.22 -21.45
CA SER A 585 12.38 31.38 -22.16
C SER A 585 11.46 32.60 -22.26
N VAL A 586 10.15 32.44 -22.01
CA VAL A 586 9.14 33.50 -22.25
C VAL A 586 8.65 34.14 -20.94
N THR A 587 8.93 33.54 -19.78
CA THR A 587 8.38 33.99 -18.48
C THR A 587 9.41 34.13 -17.36
N ARG A 588 10.69 34.35 -17.65
CA ARG A 588 11.53 35.05 -16.66
C ARG A 588 11.11 36.53 -16.71
N PRO A 589 10.59 37.11 -15.63
CA PRO A 589 10.66 38.57 -15.50
C PRO A 589 12.14 38.92 -15.60
N ASP A 590 12.49 39.89 -16.45
CA ASP A 590 13.83 40.43 -16.49
C ASP A 590 14.26 40.81 -15.06
N GLU A 591 15.37 40.25 -14.58
CA GLU A 591 16.06 40.65 -13.35
C GLU A 591 16.71 42.04 -13.49
N THR A 592 16.14 42.92 -14.31
CA THR A 592 16.58 44.30 -14.49
C THR A 592 15.42 45.24 -14.25
N THR A 593 15.19 45.59 -13.00
CA THR A 593 14.92 46.99 -12.66
C THR A 593 15.47 47.28 -11.25
N PRO A 594 16.20 48.40 -11.05
CA PRO A 594 17.00 48.66 -9.84
C PRO A 594 16.19 48.86 -8.57
#